data_AF-A0A7Y9DXC8-F1
#
_entry.id   AF-A0A7Y9DXC8-F1
#
_cell.length_a   1.000
_cell.length_b   1.000
_cell.length_c   1.000
_cell.angle_alpha   90.00
_cell.angle_beta   90.00
_cell.angle_gamma   90.00
#
_symmetry.space_group_name_H-M   'P 1'
#
loop_
_entity.id
_entity.type
_entity.pdbx_description
1 polymer ?
#
loop_
_entity_poly.entity_id
_entity_poly.type
_entity_poly.pdbx_seq_one_letter_code
_entity_poly.pdbx_strand_id
1 'polypeptide(L)'
;MAGPVEGLARLERAAEAGVIDALCERRGVRLLTVFGSTARGEPEPRDLDVAVLFEHGVRPEVLGLMADLADLAGVDVDLAHLNRAGPVLRERALLGAVGLYESERGALATAGTAALGERIDTDRSRRRDLELLAE
;
A
#
# COMPACT_ATOMS: atom_id res chain seq x y z
N MET A 1 2.79 16.23 17.81
CA MET A 1 2.32 15.74 16.50
C MET A 1 2.05 14.26 16.68
N ALA A 2 0.95 13.75 16.11
CA ALA A 2 0.69 12.31 16.10
C ALA A 2 1.84 11.60 15.37
N GLY A 3 2.19 10.39 15.80
CA GLY A 3 3.24 9.58 15.15
C GLY A 3 2.64 8.59 14.13
N PRO A 4 3.47 7.93 13.30
CA PRO A 4 3.01 6.96 12.31
C PRO A 4 2.16 5.81 12.90
N VAL A 5 2.52 5.33 14.10
CA VAL A 5 1.75 4.30 14.82
C VAL A 5 0.35 4.79 15.18
N GLU A 6 0.23 6.03 15.65
CA GLU A 6 -1.07 6.63 15.96
C GLU A 6 -1.89 6.84 14.68
N GLY A 7 -1.23 7.22 13.59
CA GLY A 7 -1.82 7.33 12.25
C GLY A 7 -2.41 6.01 11.75
N LEU A 8 -1.65 4.91 11.83
CA LEU A 8 -2.15 3.57 11.50
C LEU A 8 -3.38 3.21 12.35
N ALA A 9 -3.32 3.40 13.67
CA ALA A 9 -4.44 3.09 14.55
C ALA A 9 -5.70 3.93 14.23
N ARG A 10 -5.54 5.16 13.72
CA ARG A 10 -6.65 5.99 13.25
C ARG A 10 -7.24 5.45 11.95
N LEU A 11 -6.40 5.02 11.01
CA LEU A 11 -6.85 4.40 9.76
C LEU A 11 -7.57 3.08 10.00
N GLU A 12 -7.09 2.24 10.93
CA GLU A 12 -7.77 1.00 11.32
C GLU A 12 -9.17 1.28 11.89
N ARG A 13 -9.29 2.24 12.82
CA ARG A 13 -10.60 2.67 13.33
C ARG A 13 -11.52 3.25 12.24
N ALA A 14 -10.96 3.99 11.28
CA ALA A 14 -11.71 4.52 10.16
C ALA A 14 -12.19 3.41 9.20
N ALA A 15 -11.40 2.34 9.04
CA ALA A 15 -11.80 1.15 8.31
C ALA A 15 -12.92 0.39 9.03
N GLU A 16 -12.78 0.15 10.34
CA GLU A 16 -13.82 -0.48 11.16
C GLU A 16 -15.15 0.31 11.13
N ALA A 17 -15.07 1.64 11.05
CA ALA A 17 -16.22 2.52 10.92
C ALA A 17 -16.80 2.63 9.50
N GLY A 18 -16.20 1.98 8.50
CA GLY A 18 -16.62 2.03 7.08
C GLY A 18 -16.29 3.34 6.35
N VAL A 19 -15.51 4.24 6.96
CA VAL A 19 -15.11 5.51 6.35
C VAL A 19 -14.11 5.26 5.22
N ILE A 20 -13.16 4.33 5.43
CA ILE A 20 -12.19 3.93 4.40
C ILE A 20 -12.92 3.25 3.23
N ASP A 21 -13.88 2.38 3.51
CA ASP A 21 -14.66 1.68 2.47
C ASP A 21 -15.35 2.68 1.55
N ALA A 22 -16.12 3.61 2.12
CA ALA A 22 -16.81 4.64 1.36
C ALA A 22 -15.84 5.53 0.57
N LEU A 23 -14.67 5.87 1.14
CA LEU A 23 -13.63 6.63 0.45
C LEU A 23 -13.06 5.85 -0.76
N CYS A 24 -12.74 4.58 -0.55
CA CYS A 24 -12.14 3.70 -1.55
C CYS A 24 -13.11 3.42 -2.71
N GLU A 25 -14.37 3.12 -2.42
CA GLU A 25 -15.42 2.87 -3.41
C GLU A 25 -15.61 4.07 -4.34
N ARG A 26 -15.74 5.28 -3.77
CA ARG A 26 -15.93 6.51 -4.56
C ARG A 26 -14.76 6.81 -5.50
N ARG A 27 -13.54 6.36 -5.13
CA ARG A 27 -12.30 6.62 -5.87
C ARG A 27 -11.87 5.44 -6.75
N GLY A 28 -12.65 4.36 -6.80
CA GLY A 28 -12.34 3.16 -7.59
C GLY A 28 -11.07 2.44 -7.12
N VAL A 29 -10.83 2.44 -5.81
CA VAL A 29 -9.76 1.67 -5.19
C VAL A 29 -10.20 0.21 -5.11
N ARG A 30 -9.30 -0.71 -5.48
CA ARG A 30 -9.45 -2.16 -5.32
C ARG A 30 -8.88 -2.66 -4.01
N LEU A 31 -7.70 -2.16 -3.63
CA LEU A 31 -7.00 -2.50 -2.38
C LEU A 31 -6.38 -1.28 -1.74
N LEU A 32 -6.46 -1.21 -0.41
CA LEU A 32 -5.69 -0.29 0.41
C LEU A 32 -4.97 -1.08 1.51
N THR A 33 -3.65 -0.95 1.59
CA THR A 33 -2.85 -1.62 2.62
C THR A 33 -1.88 -0.64 3.28
N VAL A 34 -1.50 -0.89 4.53
CA VAL A 34 -0.36 -0.23 5.19
C VAL A 34 0.80 -1.21 5.22
N PHE A 35 1.97 -0.75 4.82
CA PHE A 35 3.18 -1.56 4.79
C PHE A 35 4.33 -0.83 5.50
N GLY A 36 5.58 -1.24 5.25
CA GLY A 36 6.74 -0.54 5.77
C GLY A 36 6.99 -0.77 7.26
N SER A 37 7.78 0.12 7.87
CA SER A 37 8.23 0.00 9.27
C SER A 37 7.07 0.05 10.26
N THR A 38 6.02 0.82 9.93
CA THR A 38 4.84 0.98 10.77
C THR A 38 4.03 -0.31 10.84
N ALA A 39 3.75 -0.95 9.70
CA ALA A 39 3.05 -2.24 9.66
C ALA A 39 3.85 -3.38 10.32
N ARG A 40 5.19 -3.32 10.29
CA ARG A 40 6.07 -4.32 10.92
C ARG A 40 6.23 -4.15 12.44
N GLY A 41 5.70 -3.08 13.02
CA GLY A 41 5.87 -2.78 14.45
C GLY A 41 7.32 -2.48 14.83
N GLU A 42 8.09 -1.83 13.94
CA GLU A 42 9.44 -1.39 14.28
C GLU A 42 9.41 -0.38 15.44
N PRO A 43 10.43 -0.35 16.33
CA PRO A 43 10.39 0.48 17.54
C PRO A 43 10.25 1.98 17.29
N GLU A 44 10.77 2.45 16.15
CA GLU A 44 10.78 3.86 15.75
C GLU A 44 10.41 3.97 14.26
N PRO A 45 9.13 3.81 13.92
CA PRO A 45 8.69 3.95 12.54
C PRO A 45 8.79 5.41 12.13
N ARG A 46 9.28 5.65 10.91
CA ARG A 46 9.53 7.00 10.39
C ARG A 46 8.32 7.55 9.64
N ASP A 47 7.79 6.74 8.75
CA ASP A 47 6.78 7.15 7.77
C ASP A 47 5.57 6.21 7.83
N LEU A 48 4.41 6.71 7.39
CA LEU A 48 3.20 5.91 7.23
C LEU A 48 3.04 5.52 5.75
N ASP A 49 3.64 4.38 5.40
CA ASP A 49 3.60 3.83 4.04
C ASP A 49 2.25 3.18 3.74
N VAL A 50 1.51 3.73 2.77
CA VAL A 50 0.21 3.20 2.34
C VAL A 50 0.28 2.81 0.87
N ALA A 51 -0.15 1.61 0.53
CA ALA A 51 -0.22 1.16 -0.85
C ALA A 51 -1.66 1.09 -1.34
N VAL A 52 -1.85 1.49 -2.60
CA VAL A 52 -3.14 1.48 -3.27
C VAL A 52 -3.07 0.77 -4.61
N LEU A 53 -4.01 -0.14 -4.83
CA LEU A 53 -4.31 -0.71 -6.14
C LEU A 53 -5.66 -0.19 -6.59
N PHE A 54 -5.75 0.42 -7.77
CA PHE A 54 -7.00 0.89 -8.36
C PHE A 54 -7.61 -0.18 -9.27
N GLU A 55 -8.93 -0.11 -9.42
CA GLU A 55 -9.69 -0.92 -10.36
C GLU A 55 -9.28 -0.65 -11.81
N HIS A 56 -9.48 -1.64 -12.67
CA HIS A 56 -9.17 -1.50 -14.09
C HIS A 56 -10.13 -0.49 -14.75
N GLY A 57 -9.60 0.37 -15.63
CA GLY A 57 -10.38 1.38 -16.35
C GLY A 57 -10.74 2.64 -15.54
N VAL A 58 -10.43 2.69 -14.25
CA VAL A 58 -10.56 3.90 -13.43
C VAL A 58 -9.39 4.84 -13.72
N ARG A 59 -9.66 6.15 -13.80
CA ARG A 59 -8.62 7.19 -13.80
C ARG A 59 -8.26 7.52 -12.35
N PRO A 60 -7.05 7.18 -11.86
CA PRO A 60 -6.71 7.37 -10.45
C PRO A 60 -6.58 8.85 -10.07
N GLU A 61 -7.23 9.27 -8.98
CA GLU A 61 -7.06 10.58 -8.33
C GLU A 61 -6.09 10.47 -7.14
N VAL A 62 -4.83 10.14 -7.44
CA VAL A 62 -3.82 9.78 -6.44
C VAL A 62 -3.60 10.86 -5.38
N LEU A 63 -3.47 12.12 -5.80
CA LEU A 63 -3.21 13.23 -4.87
C LEU A 63 -4.40 13.51 -3.93
N GLY A 64 -5.63 13.37 -4.44
CA GLY A 64 -6.83 13.52 -3.62
C GLY A 64 -6.97 12.42 -2.59
N LEU A 65 -6.70 11.16 -2.99
CA LEU A 65 -6.68 10.04 -2.06
C LEU A 65 -5.59 10.21 -0.98
N MET A 66 -4.39 10.64 -1.36
CA MET A 66 -3.28 10.88 -0.43
C MET A 66 -3.65 11.95 0.61
N ALA A 67 -4.27 13.06 0.18
CA ALA A 67 -4.74 14.11 1.08
C ALA A 67 -5.82 13.60 2.05
N ASP A 68 -6.84 12.89 1.53
CA ASP A 68 -7.91 12.34 2.38
C ASP A 68 -7.36 11.35 3.42
N LEU A 69 -6.38 10.52 3.05
CA LEU A 69 -5.74 9.57 3.95
C LEU A 69 -4.87 10.28 5.00
N ALA A 70 -4.13 11.32 4.61
CA ALA A 70 -3.33 12.11 5.54
C ALA A 70 -4.23 12.83 6.57
N ASP A 71 -5.37 13.37 6.13
CA ASP A 71 -6.36 13.99 7.01
C ASP A 71 -6.94 12.98 8.01
N LEU A 72 -7.29 11.76 7.55
CA LEU A 72 -7.79 10.68 8.41
C LEU A 72 -6.74 10.17 9.39
N ALA A 73 -5.49 9.99 8.93
CA ALA A 73 -4.38 9.55 9.76
C ALA A 73 -3.91 10.65 10.74
N GLY A 74 -4.11 11.92 10.40
CA GLY A 74 -3.58 13.07 11.14
C GLY A 74 -2.05 13.20 11.08
N VAL A 75 -1.43 12.56 10.09
CA VAL A 75 0.00 12.57 9.77
C VAL A 75 0.16 12.45 8.26
N ASP A 76 1.32 12.84 7.73
CA ASP A 76 1.64 12.64 6.31
C ASP A 76 1.71 11.15 5.97
N VAL A 77 1.28 10.80 4.76
CA VAL A 77 1.20 9.43 4.24
C VAL A 77 2.01 9.31 2.96
N ASP A 78 2.89 8.32 2.90
CA ASP A 78 3.64 7.97 1.70
C ASP A 78 2.87 6.95 0.87
N LEU A 79 2.26 7.43 -0.22
CA LEU A 79 1.35 6.63 -1.03
C LEU A 79 2.05 5.92 -2.20
N ALA A 80 2.05 4.59 -2.18
CA ALA A 80 2.55 3.72 -3.23
C ALA A 80 1.45 3.28 -4.21
N HIS A 81 1.55 3.70 -5.48
CA HIS A 81 0.58 3.34 -6.52
C HIS A 81 0.94 1.99 -7.19
N LEU A 82 0.25 0.92 -6.79
CA LEU A 82 0.59 -0.45 -7.17
C LEU A 82 0.36 -0.78 -8.65
N ASN A 83 -0.59 -0.14 -9.34
CA ASN A 83 -0.76 -0.35 -10.78
C ASN A 83 0.50 0.06 -11.58
N ARG A 84 1.36 0.94 -11.04
CA ARG A 84 2.59 1.41 -11.69
C ARG A 84 3.88 1.02 -10.95
N ALA A 85 3.76 0.45 -9.75
CA ALA A 85 4.89 0.01 -8.96
C ALA A 85 5.62 -1.17 -9.64
N GLY A 86 6.94 -1.21 -9.46
CA GLY A 86 7.74 -2.36 -9.86
C GLY A 86 7.54 -3.58 -8.96
N PRO A 87 8.02 -4.77 -9.37
CA PRO A 87 7.77 -6.04 -8.69
C PRO A 87 8.17 -6.05 -7.20
N VAL A 88 9.29 -5.39 -6.85
CA VAL A 88 9.77 -5.32 -5.47
C VAL A 88 8.85 -4.52 -4.56
N LEU A 89 8.37 -3.38 -5.03
CA LEU A 89 7.47 -2.55 -4.22
C LEU A 89 6.10 -3.22 -4.08
N ARG A 90 5.59 -3.85 -5.15
CA ARG A 90 4.33 -4.62 -5.09
C ARG A 90 4.39 -5.75 -4.06
N GLU A 91 5.45 -6.55 -4.09
CA GLU A 91 5.62 -7.66 -3.16
C GLU A 91 5.67 -7.17 -1.71
N ARG A 92 6.52 -6.16 -1.41
CA ARG A 92 6.63 -5.58 -0.06
C ARG A 92 5.35 -4.89 0.44
N ALA A 93 4.56 -4.32 -0.47
CA ALA A 93 3.33 -3.61 -0.13
C ALA A 93 2.13 -4.54 0.11
N LEU A 94 2.20 -5.79 -0.35
CA LEU A 94 1.09 -6.74 -0.30
C LEU A 94 1.37 -7.92 0.63
N LEU A 95 2.62 -8.38 0.74
CA LEU A 95 3.01 -9.46 1.65
C LEU A 95 3.34 -8.93 3.04
N GLY A 96 2.65 -9.45 4.06
CA GLY A 96 2.84 -9.03 5.45
C GLY A 96 2.36 -7.60 5.74
N ALA A 97 1.57 -7.02 4.84
CA ALA A 97 0.94 -5.72 5.01
C ALA A 97 -0.36 -5.83 5.84
N VAL A 98 -0.75 -4.72 6.46
CA VAL A 98 -2.05 -4.58 7.13
C VAL A 98 -3.07 -4.18 6.07
N GLY A 99 -4.06 -5.03 5.81
CA GLY A 99 -5.16 -4.74 4.89
C GLY A 99 -6.18 -3.82 5.53
N LEU A 100 -6.41 -2.64 4.94
CA LEU A 100 -7.43 -1.70 5.39
C LEU A 100 -8.71 -1.77 4.55
N TYR A 101 -8.58 -2.14 3.27
CA TYR A 101 -9.72 -2.27 2.36
C TYR A 101 -9.44 -3.26 1.23
N GLU A 102 -10.47 -4.03 0.87
CA GLU A 102 -10.54 -4.80 -0.37
C GLU A 102 -11.93 -4.70 -0.99
N SER A 103 -12.01 -4.38 -2.29
CA SER A 103 -13.30 -4.23 -3.00
C SER A 103 -14.05 -5.56 -3.17
N GLU A 104 -13.30 -6.66 -3.17
CA GLU A 104 -13.82 -8.02 -3.18
C GLU A 104 -13.03 -8.88 -2.20
N ARG A 105 -13.73 -9.82 -1.55
CA ARG A 105 -13.11 -10.70 -0.56
C ARG A 105 -11.95 -11.49 -1.17
N GLY A 106 -10.77 -11.39 -0.57
CA GLY A 106 -9.57 -12.10 -1.03
C GLY A 106 -8.82 -11.42 -2.18
N ALA A 107 -9.20 -10.21 -2.58
CA ALA A 107 -8.40 -9.45 -3.54
C ALA A 107 -6.98 -9.21 -3.03
N LEU A 108 -6.79 -8.98 -1.72
CA LEU A 108 -5.46 -8.80 -1.15
C LEU A 108 -4.61 -10.08 -1.30
N ALA A 109 -5.18 -11.24 -0.95
CA ALA A 109 -4.49 -12.53 -1.07
C ALA A 109 -4.12 -12.86 -2.53
N THR A 110 -5.03 -12.57 -3.46
CA THR A 110 -4.82 -12.78 -4.90
C THR A 110 -3.71 -11.86 -5.43
N ALA A 111 -3.78 -10.56 -5.11
CA ALA A 111 -2.77 -9.60 -5.52
C ALA A 111 -1.40 -9.91 -4.90
N GLY A 112 -1.36 -10.31 -3.63
CA GLY A 112 -0.11 -10.70 -2.94
C GLY A 112 0.55 -11.92 -3.59
N THR A 113 -0.24 -12.93 -3.97
CA THR A 113 0.28 -14.12 -4.67
C THR A 113 0.84 -13.77 -6.04
N ALA A 114 0.12 -12.93 -6.81
CA ALA A 114 0.60 -12.46 -8.12
C ALA A 114 1.90 -11.65 -7.99
N ALA A 115 1.98 -10.76 -6.99
CA ALA A 115 3.18 -9.96 -6.72
C ALA A 115 4.39 -10.81 -6.31
N LEU A 116 4.17 -11.87 -5.50
CA LEU A 116 5.22 -12.82 -5.14
C LEU A 116 5.76 -13.55 -6.39
N GLY A 117 4.87 -14.03 -7.27
CA GLY A 117 5.25 -14.64 -8.54
C GLY A 117 6.09 -13.70 -9.40
N GLU A 118 5.60 -12.46 -9.60
CA GLU A 118 6.32 -11.43 -10.38
C GLU A 118 7.71 -11.13 -9.77
N ARG A 119 7.82 -11.08 -8.45
CA ARG A 119 9.08 -10.85 -7.75
C ARG A 119 10.09 -11.97 -7.98
N ILE A 120 9.65 -13.22 -7.94
CA ILE A 120 10.49 -14.40 -8.19
C ILE A 120 10.95 -14.43 -9.64
N ASP A 121 10.02 -14.24 -10.59
CA ASP A 121 10.31 -14.31 -12.03
C ASP A 121 11.33 -13.26 -12.45
N THR A 122 11.22 -12.05 -11.90
CA THR A 122 12.10 -10.92 -12.22
C THR A 122 13.41 -10.91 -11.43
N ASP A 123 13.57 -11.77 -10.41
CA ASP A 123 14.71 -11.68 -9.49
C ASP A 123 16.06 -11.91 -10.17
N ARG A 124 16.14 -12.89 -11.08
CA ARG A 124 17.37 -13.19 -11.82
C ARG A 124 17.84 -11.98 -12.64
N SER A 125 16.93 -11.40 -13.43
CA SER A 125 17.25 -10.24 -14.27
C SER A 125 17.66 -9.05 -13.41
N ARG A 126 16.92 -8.79 -12.33
CA ARG A 126 17.24 -7.72 -11.39
C ARG A 126 18.63 -7.87 -10.76
N ARG A 127 19.02 -9.08 -10.35
CA ARG A 127 20.38 -9.31 -9.80
C ARG A 127 21.45 -8.96 -10.82
N ARG A 128 21.24 -9.33 -12.08
CA ARG A 128 22.19 -9.01 -13.15
C ARG A 128 22.28 -7.51 -13.40
N ASP A 129 21.15 -6.81 -13.41
CA ASP A 129 21.14 -5.35 -13.57
C ASP A 129 21.91 -4.66 -12.43
N LEU A 130 21.76 -5.13 -11.19
CA LEU A 130 22.48 -4.59 -10.03
C LEU A 130 23.99 -4.85 -10.10
N GLU A 131 24.42 -6.01 -10.60
CA GLU A 131 25.84 -6.30 -10.84
C GLU A 131 26.43 -5.33 -11.88
N LEU A 132 25.71 -5.10 -12.98
CA LEU A 132 26.15 -4.18 -14.04
C LEU A 132 26.23 -2.72 -13.59
N LEU A 133 25.39 -2.30 -12.64
CA LEU A 133 25.41 -0.95 -12.08
C LEU A 133 26.49 -0.74 -11.01
N ALA A 134 27.09 -1.82 -10.51
CA ALA A 134 28.16 -1.78 -9.51
C ALA A 134 29.57 -1.69 -10.13
N GLU A 135 29.67 -1.83 -11.46
CA GLU A 135 30.87 -1.66 -12.29
C GLU A 135 31.03 -0.20 -12.76
#